data_AF-A0AAE5WFJ9-F1
#
_entry.id   AF-A0AAE5WFJ9-F1
#
_cell.length_a   1.000
_cell.length_b   1.000
_cell.length_c   1.000
_cell.angle_alpha   90.00
_cell.angle_beta   90.00
_cell.angle_gamma   90.00
#
_symmetry.space_group_name_H-M   'P 1'
#
loop_
_entity.id
_entity.type
_entity.pdbx_description
1 polymer ?
#
loop_
_entity_poly.entity_id
_entity_poly.type
_entity_poly.pdbx_seq_one_letter_code
_entity_poly.pdbx_strand_id
1 'polypeptide(L)' 'MLAELREKVLQANLALPKHHLVTFTWGNVSEIDRTLG' A
#
# COMPACT_ATOMS: atom_id res chain seq x y z
N MET A 1 7.42 6.30 -12.29
CA MET A 1 7.64 4.90 -12.79
C MET A 1 8.10 3.99 -11.64
N LEU A 2 7.44 2.84 -11.42
CA LEU A 2 7.59 1.81 -10.35
C LEU A 2 7.97 2.24 -8.91
N ALA A 3 9.00 3.07 -8.70
CA ALA A 3 9.34 3.68 -7.42
C ALA A 3 8.18 4.51 -6.85
N GLU A 4 7.49 5.32 -7.67
CA GLU A 4 6.29 6.07 -7.24
C GLU A 4 5.15 5.12 -6.83
N LEU A 5 4.97 4.03 -7.57
CA LEU A 5 3.96 3.01 -7.25
C LEU A 5 4.29 2.34 -5.91
N ARG A 6 5.57 2.00 -5.68
CA ARG A 6 6.05 1.45 -4.40
C ARG A 6 5.83 2.43 -3.25
N GLU A 7 6.11 3.72 -3.46
CA GLU A 7 5.90 4.76 -2.44
C GLU A 7 4.42 4.89 -2.08
N LYS A 8 3.52 4.93 -3.08
CA LYS A 8 2.07 4.96 -2.84
C LYS A 8 1.60 3.74 -2.04
N VAL A 9 2.00 2.55 -2.45
CA VAL A 9 1.64 1.29 -1.75
C VAL A 9 2.20 1.29 -0.34
N LEU A 10 3.42 1.77 -0.12
CA LEU A 10 4.02 1.90 1.20
C LEU A 10 3.19 2.84 2.09
N GLN A 11 2.88 4.05 1.60
CA GLN A 11 2.09 5.02 2.36
C GLN A 11 0.69 4.48 2.70
N ALA A 12 0.06 3.75 1.78
CA ALA A 12 -1.24 3.12 2.03
C ALA A 12 -1.16 2.01 3.09
N ASN A 13 -0.13 1.17 3.07
CA ASN A 13 0.09 0.16 4.11
C ASN A 13 0.36 0.82 5.47
N LEU A 14 1.11 1.92 5.51
CA LEU A 14 1.36 2.69 6.75
C LEU A 14 0.11 3.40 7.27
N ALA A 15 -0.89 3.67 6.42
CA ALA A 15 -2.15 4.27 6.83
C ALA A 15 -3.06 3.30 7.59
N LEU A 16 -2.99 1.99 7.29
CA LEU A 16 -3.79 0.96 7.96
C LEU A 16 -3.68 1.01 9.50
N PRO A 17 -2.47 0.97 10.12
CA PRO A 17 -2.36 1.07 11.57
C PRO A 17 -2.72 2.48 12.09
N LYS A 18 -2.42 3.55 11.33
CA LYS A 18 -2.78 4.93 11.72
C LYS A 18 -4.29 5.12 11.87
N HIS A 19 -5.06 4.44 11.02
CA HIS A 19 -6.53 4.43 11.07
C HIS A 19 -7.11 3.29 11.93
N HIS A 20 -6.27 2.54 12.66
CA HIS A 20 -6.71 1.46 13.55
C HIS A 20 -7.46 0.33 12.82
N LEU A 21 -7.15 0.11 11.54
CA LEU A 21 -7.80 -0.92 10.70
C LEU A 21 -7.17 -2.31 10.84
N VAL A 22 -5.98 -2.41 11.42
CA VAL A 22 -5.21 -3.65 11.55
C VAL A 22 -4.55 -3.76 12.92
N THR A 23 -4.20 -4.98 13.32
CA THR A 23 -3.40 -5.29 14.51
C THR A 23 -2.31 -6.29 14.13
N PHE A 24 -1.15 -6.22 14.77
CA PHE A 24 0.05 -6.99 14.39
C PHE A 24 0.41 -6.77 12.90
N THR A 25 0.67 -7.85 12.16
CA THR A 25 1.02 -7.84 10.74
C THR A 25 -0.17 -8.15 9.83
N TRP A 26 -1.40 -8.02 10.33
CA TRP A 26 -2.60 -8.29 9.55
C TRP A 26 -2.84 -7.18 8.50
N GLY A 27 -3.48 -7.56 7.41
CA GLY A 27 -3.82 -6.66 6.32
C GLY A 27 -2.65 -6.34 5.37
N ASN A 28 -3.00 -5.99 4.14
CA ASN A 28 -2.06 -5.50 3.13
C ASN A 28 -2.81 -4.62 2.12
N VAL A 29 -2.09 -3.69 1.49
CA VAL A 29 -2.55 -2.91 0.34
C VAL A 29 -1.66 -3.20 -0.86
N SER A 30 -2.26 -3.29 -2.04
CA SER A 30 -1.56 -3.41 -3.33
C SER A 30 -2.18 -2.44 -4.36
N GLU A 31 -1.39 -2.04 -5.35
CA GLU A 31 -1.81 -1.17 -6.44
C GLU A 31 -1.37 -1.80 -7.77
N ILE A 32 -2.17 -1.66 -8.81
CA ILE A 32 -1.90 -2.18 -10.15
C ILE A 32 -1.76 -1.03 -11.14
N ASP A 33 -0.63 -0.97 -11.83
CA ASP A 33 -0.44 -0.09 -12.98
C ASP A 33 -0.83 -0.83 -14.26
N ARG A 34 -2.02 -0.51 -14.78
CA ARG A 34 -2.58 -1.17 -15.98
C ARG A 34 -1.91 -0.74 -17.28
N THR A 35 -1.06 0.28 -17.26
CA THR A 35 -0.33 0.73 -18.46
C THR A 35 0.89 -0.15 -18.74
N LEU A 36 1.36 -0.90 -17.74
CA LEU A 36 2.46 -1.85 -17.83
C LEU A 36 1.99 -3.28 -18.18
N GLY A 37 0.70 -3.48 -18.42
CA GLY A 37 0.06 -4.78 -18.70
C GLY A 37 -0.05 -5.11 -20.18
#